data_AF-A0A1J4K4X9-F1
#
_entry.id   AF-A0A1J4K4X9-F1
#
_cell.length_a   1.000
_cell.length_b   1.000
_cell.length_c   1.000
_cell.angle_alpha   90.00
_cell.angle_beta   90.00
_cell.angle_gamma   90.00
#
_symmetry.space_group_name_H-M   'P 1'
#
loop_
_entity.id
_entity.type
_entity.pdbx_description
1 polymer ?
#
loop_
_entity_poly.entity_id
_entity_poly.type
_entity_poly.pdbx_seq_one_letter_code
_entity_poly.pdbx_strand_id
1 'polypeptide(L)'
;MRSWSLDDHPVLINFRKVIDCVPHSDGRFYHLFLIPPYSLNNKNINQPLNYVFYSTQIDPNLLQLYGNPKVQMTRINDDLLLGSEFKKNKDKKIPVFFEQPCTSSDGFCFTMYEIFTDIYNPGDAPPFCKRILDIYQDAEQGYNFLEHEIKNYKKLQTILKQASDYIFITQVNEKNYQDFLQRLQVTIDKVCEAVFQLPMCKDLPVYVRTKLNYLIFNSLTAKVHFRLLVAYHTVYKQQNLIAQQNMRKYEIIKNDEITVAVQLLKNVLHMPTPGDCISCLVKFFDAVVNSLKSDEVAADDILPAICQAMTHDPSFGSHCVSFLTYLSEIWPGQGLDERTSYILITCSIAATHLGTQRNDSSEKKAEQNDNFEVGQKVTGDTIDMLNEMLDFL
;
A
#
# COMPACT_ATOMS: atom_id res chain seq x y z
N MET A 1 12.45 -3.87 6.78
CA MET A 1 12.61 -2.70 5.89
C MET A 1 12.49 -1.42 6.70
N ARG A 2 12.85 -0.25 6.17
CA ARG A 2 12.69 1.02 6.89
C ARG A 2 11.39 1.70 6.47
N SER A 3 10.63 2.19 7.45
CA SER A 3 9.55 3.15 7.21
C SER A 3 10.12 4.57 7.17
N TRP A 4 9.58 5.41 6.31
CA TRP A 4 9.90 6.84 6.25
C TRP A 4 8.61 7.63 6.35
N SER A 5 8.66 8.66 7.18
CA SER A 5 7.61 9.66 7.28
C SER A 5 8.09 10.97 6.65
N LEU A 6 7.14 11.79 6.23
CA LEU A 6 7.39 13.18 5.85
C LEU A 6 7.57 14.11 7.06
N ASP A 7 7.41 13.60 8.29
CA ASP A 7 7.53 14.37 9.54
C ASP A 7 8.86 15.11 9.70
N ASP A 8 9.94 14.53 9.19
CA ASP A 8 11.29 15.09 9.26
C ASP A 8 11.60 16.03 8.08
N HIS A 9 10.64 16.29 7.20
CA HIS A 9 10.88 17.13 6.04
C HIS A 9 11.19 18.57 6.47
N PRO A 10 12.32 19.18 6.03
CA PRO A 10 12.74 20.50 6.52
C PRO A 10 11.71 21.62 6.36
N VAL A 11 10.94 21.59 5.25
CA VAL A 11 9.84 22.54 5.02
C VAL A 11 8.73 22.35 6.06
N LEU A 12 8.36 21.11 6.39
CA LEU A 12 7.34 20.81 7.39
C LEU A 12 7.79 21.22 8.80
N ILE A 13 9.05 20.93 9.16
CA ILE A 13 9.64 21.32 10.45
C ILE A 13 9.55 22.83 10.66
N ASN A 14 9.87 23.62 9.62
CA ASN A 14 9.76 25.07 9.72
C ASN A 14 8.33 25.58 9.59
N PHE A 15 7.45 24.89 8.84
CA PHE A 15 6.03 25.22 8.78
C PHE A 15 5.38 25.10 10.17
N ARG A 16 5.67 24.03 10.92
CA ARG A 16 5.18 23.81 12.29
C ARG A 16 5.51 24.96 13.24
N LYS A 17 6.57 25.74 12.99
CA LYS A 17 6.94 26.92 13.81
C LYS A 17 6.14 28.18 13.50
N VAL A 18 5.46 28.21 12.36
CA VAL A 18 4.70 29.37 11.87
C VAL A 18 3.25 29.02 11.56
N ILE A 19 2.80 27.83 11.96
CA ILE A 19 1.47 27.30 11.66
C ILE A 19 0.37 28.15 12.31
N ASP A 20 0.65 28.72 13.48
CA ASP A 20 -0.24 29.63 14.22
C ASP A 20 -0.53 30.93 13.46
N CYS A 21 0.28 31.25 12.44
CA CYS A 21 0.03 32.40 11.57
C CYS A 21 -1.01 32.11 10.48
N VAL A 22 -1.47 30.86 10.34
CA VAL A 22 -2.50 30.45 9.37
C VAL A 22 -3.85 30.40 10.09
N PRO A 23 -4.88 31.11 9.63
CA PRO A 23 -6.17 31.12 10.30
C PRO A 23 -6.83 29.74 10.29
N HIS A 24 -7.63 29.47 11.31
CA HIS A 24 -8.37 28.22 11.48
C HIS A 24 -9.87 28.48 11.26
N SER A 25 -10.59 27.48 10.73
CA SER A 25 -12.05 27.52 10.56
C SER A 25 -12.59 28.68 9.71
N ASP A 26 -11.84 29.12 8.70
CA ASP A 26 -12.20 30.22 7.80
C ASP A 26 -12.90 29.76 6.51
N GLY A 27 -13.37 28.50 6.47
CA GLY A 27 -14.01 27.89 5.31
C GLY A 27 -13.04 27.49 4.19
N ARG A 28 -11.73 27.48 4.47
CA ARG A 28 -10.69 27.07 3.53
C ARG A 28 -10.13 25.70 3.89
N PHE A 29 -9.71 24.98 2.86
CA PHE A 29 -8.96 23.73 3.00
C PHE A 29 -7.51 23.99 2.66
N TYR A 30 -6.60 23.73 3.59
CA TYR A 30 -5.18 24.06 3.43
C TYR A 30 -4.37 22.89 2.87
N HIS A 31 -3.38 23.22 2.06
CA HIS A 31 -2.53 22.29 1.34
C HIS A 31 -1.07 22.71 1.52
N LEU A 32 -0.21 21.84 2.06
CA LEU A 32 1.22 22.07 2.20
C LEU A 32 1.98 21.23 1.18
N PHE A 33 2.74 21.86 0.29
CA PHE A 33 3.56 21.18 -0.70
C PHE A 33 5.02 21.04 -0.26
N LEU A 34 5.50 19.82 -0.14
CA LEU A 34 6.87 19.48 0.21
C LEU A 34 7.67 19.23 -1.07
N ILE A 35 8.56 20.18 -1.39
CA ILE A 35 9.52 20.04 -2.49
C ILE A 35 10.53 18.91 -2.19
N PRO A 36 11.01 18.18 -3.21
CA PRO A 36 11.87 17.02 -2.96
C PRO A 36 13.23 17.41 -2.37
N PRO A 37 13.92 16.50 -1.64
CA PRO A 37 15.18 16.82 -0.97
C PRO A 37 16.28 17.38 -1.90
N TYR A 38 16.37 16.87 -3.13
CA TYR A 38 17.34 17.34 -4.12
C TYR A 38 17.05 18.75 -4.68
N SER A 39 15.88 19.33 -4.39
CA SER A 39 15.53 20.72 -4.74
C SER A 39 15.58 21.66 -3.54
N LEU A 40 15.87 21.15 -2.34
CA LEU A 40 15.96 21.97 -1.13
C LEU A 40 17.14 22.93 -1.17
N ASN A 41 16.90 24.15 -0.72
CA ASN A 41 17.93 25.15 -0.47
C ASN A 41 17.53 26.03 0.73
N ASN A 42 18.48 26.80 1.27
CA ASN A 42 18.26 27.62 2.47
C ASN A 42 17.11 28.64 2.33
N LYS A 43 16.82 29.11 1.11
CA LYS A 43 15.73 30.06 0.89
C LYS A 43 14.38 29.37 1.03
N ASN A 44 14.20 28.23 0.36
CA ASN A 44 12.95 27.49 0.32
C ASN A 44 12.63 26.87 1.70
N ILE A 45 13.63 26.35 2.39
CA ILE A 45 13.49 25.77 3.75
C ILE A 45 12.99 26.81 4.75
N ASN A 46 13.49 28.04 4.68
CA ASN A 46 13.18 29.09 5.65
C ASN A 46 11.91 29.89 5.31
N GLN A 47 11.22 29.57 4.21
CA GLN A 47 9.99 30.24 3.78
C GLN A 47 8.87 29.23 3.50
N PRO A 48 8.44 28.44 4.52
CA PRO A 48 7.47 27.36 4.32
C PRO A 48 6.10 27.84 3.82
N LEU A 49 5.69 29.07 4.19
CA LEU A 49 4.42 29.65 3.74
C LEU A 49 4.33 29.86 2.22
N ASN A 50 5.45 29.92 1.51
CA ASN A 50 5.46 29.94 0.04
C ASN A 50 4.93 28.63 -0.56
N TYR A 51 4.85 27.57 0.23
CA TYR A 51 4.37 26.27 -0.19
C TYR A 51 3.02 25.90 0.43
N VAL A 52 2.37 26.86 1.08
CA VAL A 52 1.03 26.69 1.67
C VAL A 52 0.01 27.32 0.73
N PHE A 53 -0.89 26.49 0.22
CA PHE A 53 -2.00 26.90 -0.62
C PHE A 53 -3.31 26.59 0.10
N TYR A 54 -4.39 27.17 -0.39
CA TYR A 54 -5.72 26.83 0.07
C TYR A 54 -6.68 26.69 -1.11
N SER A 55 -7.68 25.83 -0.93
CA SER A 55 -8.85 25.73 -1.80
C SER A 55 -10.11 26.10 -1.02
N THR A 56 -11.24 26.17 -1.73
CA THR A 56 -12.55 26.43 -1.13
C THR A 56 -13.52 25.32 -1.51
N GLN A 57 -14.61 25.18 -0.77
CA GLN A 57 -15.64 24.19 -1.09
C GLN A 57 -16.26 24.41 -2.49
N ILE A 58 -16.28 25.66 -2.98
CA ILE A 58 -16.86 26.02 -4.28
C ILE A 58 -15.94 25.57 -5.42
N ASP A 59 -14.63 25.72 -5.24
CA ASP A 59 -13.63 25.31 -6.23
C ASP A 59 -12.50 24.55 -5.51
N PRO A 60 -12.67 23.23 -5.30
CA PRO A 60 -11.72 22.41 -4.56
C PRO A 60 -10.43 22.15 -5.36
N ASN A 61 -10.47 22.33 -6.69
CA ASN A 61 -9.33 22.06 -7.56
C ASN A 61 -8.45 23.29 -7.77
N LEU A 62 -8.99 24.51 -7.60
CA LEU A 62 -8.22 25.75 -7.66
C LEU A 62 -7.51 26.01 -6.33
N LEU A 63 -6.19 25.99 -6.37
CA LEU A 63 -5.31 26.23 -5.22
C LEU A 63 -4.75 27.65 -5.30
N GLN A 64 -4.94 28.43 -4.24
CA GLN A 64 -4.49 29.81 -4.12
C GLN A 64 -3.39 29.93 -3.06
N LEU A 65 -2.30 30.62 -3.36
CA LEU A 65 -1.18 30.76 -2.43
C LEU A 65 -1.61 31.55 -1.18
N TYR A 66 -1.24 31.05 0.00
CA TYR A 66 -1.44 31.73 1.26
C TYR A 66 -0.70 33.08 1.29
N GLY A 67 -1.41 34.15 1.65
CA GLY A 67 -0.88 35.52 1.65
C GLY A 67 -0.80 36.20 0.28
N ASN A 68 -0.95 35.47 -0.84
CA ASN A 68 -1.01 36.06 -2.18
C ASN A 68 -1.91 35.25 -3.14
N PRO A 69 -3.25 35.41 -3.06
CA PRO A 69 -4.22 34.62 -3.84
C PRO A 69 -4.15 34.78 -5.36
N LYS A 70 -3.36 35.74 -5.86
CA LYS A 70 -3.10 35.89 -7.29
C LYS A 70 -2.26 34.74 -7.84
N VAL A 71 -1.37 34.18 -7.02
CA VAL A 71 -0.59 33.00 -7.41
C VAL A 71 -1.46 31.77 -7.26
N GLN A 72 -1.79 31.15 -8.39
CA GLN A 72 -2.77 30.09 -8.48
C GLN A 72 -2.21 28.89 -9.23
N MET A 73 -2.64 27.70 -8.83
CA MET A 73 -2.44 26.45 -9.57
C MET A 73 -3.73 25.63 -9.52
N THR A 74 -3.86 24.66 -10.42
CA THR A 74 -5.04 23.79 -10.47
C THR A 74 -4.59 22.36 -10.29
N ARG A 75 -5.22 21.63 -9.36
CA ARG A 75 -5.02 20.18 -9.22
C ARG A 75 -5.88 19.47 -10.26
N ILE A 76 -5.26 18.59 -11.04
CA ILE A 76 -5.93 17.74 -12.02
C ILE A 76 -5.41 16.32 -11.79
N ASN A 77 -6.24 15.47 -11.18
CA ASN A 77 -5.82 14.14 -10.73
C ASN A 77 -4.58 14.24 -9.81
N ASP A 78 -3.49 13.57 -10.19
CA ASP A 78 -2.22 13.54 -9.48
C ASP A 78 -1.22 14.59 -9.98
N ASP A 79 -1.67 15.57 -10.78
CA ASP A 79 -0.83 16.65 -11.30
C ASP A 79 -1.25 18.01 -10.75
N LEU A 80 -0.27 18.88 -10.53
CA LEU A 80 -0.44 20.32 -10.33
C LEU A 80 -0.15 21.06 -11.63
N LEU A 81 -1.14 21.79 -12.15
CA LEU A 81 -0.98 22.67 -13.30
C LEU A 81 -0.71 24.10 -12.83
N LEU A 82 0.47 24.63 -13.18
CA LEU A 82 0.89 25.97 -12.74
C LEU A 82 0.19 27.09 -13.52
N GLY A 83 -0.41 28.05 -12.82
CA GLY A 83 -1.07 29.22 -13.42
C GLY A 83 -0.11 30.26 -14.02
N SER A 84 -0.69 31.34 -14.55
CA SER A 84 0.03 32.43 -15.24
C SER A 84 1.11 33.10 -14.41
N GLU A 85 0.92 33.17 -13.09
CA GLU A 85 1.84 33.87 -12.19
C GLU A 85 3.19 33.18 -12.01
N PHE A 86 3.31 31.93 -12.47
CA PHE A 86 4.58 31.20 -12.52
C PHE A 86 5.43 31.54 -13.77
N LYS A 87 5.02 32.54 -14.58
CA LYS A 87 5.77 33.10 -15.71
C LYS A 87 6.29 32.03 -16.67
N LYS A 88 7.60 31.77 -16.66
CA LYS A 88 8.28 30.79 -17.55
C LYS A 88 7.85 29.34 -17.27
N ASN A 89 7.21 29.09 -16.13
CA ASN A 89 6.71 27.78 -15.74
C ASN A 89 5.18 27.65 -15.87
N LYS A 90 4.51 28.65 -16.46
CA LYS A 90 3.08 28.57 -16.75
C LYS A 90 2.76 27.27 -17.53
N ASP A 91 1.65 26.65 -17.18
CA ASP A 91 1.10 25.43 -17.79
C ASP A 91 2.01 24.18 -17.64
N LYS A 92 3.10 24.27 -16.85
CA LYS A 92 3.87 23.07 -16.47
C LYS A 92 3.05 22.21 -15.51
N LYS A 93 3.16 20.90 -15.71
CA LYS A 93 2.60 19.89 -14.82
C LYS A 93 3.66 19.41 -13.83
N ILE A 94 3.30 19.38 -12.56
CA ILE A 94 4.14 18.82 -11.49
C ILE A 94 3.40 17.63 -10.89
N PRO A 95 3.94 16.41 -11.02
CA PRO A 95 3.37 15.25 -10.37
C PRO A 95 3.40 15.37 -8.84
N VAL A 96 2.30 14.98 -8.22
CA VAL A 96 2.15 14.72 -6.80
C VAL A 96 2.49 13.26 -6.56
N PHE A 97 3.43 13.00 -5.66
CA PHE A 97 3.92 11.66 -5.37
C PHE A 97 3.22 11.02 -4.18
N PHE A 98 2.86 11.82 -3.20
CA PHE A 98 2.27 11.34 -1.96
C PHE A 98 1.34 12.41 -1.41
N GLU A 99 0.24 11.98 -0.80
CA GLU A 99 -0.68 12.85 -0.07
C GLU A 99 -1.00 12.25 1.29
N GLN A 100 -1.10 13.11 2.31
CA GLN A 100 -1.45 12.69 3.66
C GLN A 100 -2.25 13.80 4.36
N PRO A 101 -3.47 13.51 4.85
CA PRO A 101 -4.19 14.45 5.71
C PRO A 101 -3.47 14.58 7.05
N CYS A 102 -3.41 15.80 7.58
CA CYS A 102 -2.72 16.14 8.80
C CYS A 102 -3.58 17.06 9.67
N THR A 103 -3.49 16.87 10.99
CA THR A 103 -4.13 17.72 11.99
C THR A 103 -3.10 18.15 13.02
N SER A 104 -2.99 19.45 13.28
CA SER A 104 -2.12 19.98 14.34
C SER A 104 -2.70 19.73 15.73
N SER A 105 -1.88 19.91 16.77
CA SER A 105 -2.32 19.87 18.17
C SER A 105 -3.47 20.82 18.49
N ASP A 106 -3.51 21.96 17.82
CA ASP A 106 -4.50 23.02 18.03
C ASP A 106 -5.74 22.87 17.13
N GLY A 107 -5.85 21.73 16.42
CA GLY A 107 -7.00 21.39 15.58
C GLY A 107 -6.95 21.94 14.16
N PHE A 108 -5.81 22.49 13.72
CA PHE A 108 -5.65 22.93 12.33
C PHE A 108 -5.48 21.74 11.39
N CYS A 109 -6.41 21.60 10.45
CA CYS A 109 -6.37 20.54 9.44
C CYS A 109 -5.79 21.04 8.13
N PHE A 110 -4.85 20.30 7.55
CA PHE A 110 -4.29 20.54 6.23
C PHE A 110 -3.92 19.22 5.55
N THR A 111 -3.82 19.21 4.23
CA THR A 111 -3.28 18.06 3.48
C THR A 111 -1.84 18.34 3.10
N MET A 112 -0.95 17.42 3.42
CA MET A 112 0.45 17.46 3.05
C MET A 112 0.67 16.69 1.76
N TYR A 113 1.49 17.24 0.86
CA TYR A 113 1.81 16.64 -0.43
C TYR A 113 3.32 16.56 -0.61
N GLU A 114 3.86 15.40 -0.98
CA GLU A 114 5.22 15.33 -1.56
C GLU A 114 5.11 15.50 -3.07
N ILE A 115 5.90 16.39 -3.67
CA ILE A 115 5.86 16.68 -5.10
C ILE A 115 7.17 16.32 -5.80
N PHE A 116 7.09 16.08 -7.11
CA PHE A 116 8.24 15.67 -7.91
C PHE A 116 9.33 16.73 -8.03
N THR A 117 9.02 18.03 -7.97
CA THR A 117 10.01 19.08 -8.21
C THR A 117 9.55 20.39 -7.57
N ASP A 118 10.44 21.37 -7.46
CA ASP A 118 10.08 22.69 -6.92
C ASP A 118 9.11 23.44 -7.84
N ILE A 119 7.99 23.90 -7.28
CA ILE A 119 6.96 24.66 -7.99
C ILE A 119 7.52 25.95 -8.61
N TYR A 120 8.49 26.58 -7.94
CA TYR A 120 9.07 27.85 -8.41
C TYR A 120 10.23 27.66 -9.38
N ASN A 121 10.95 26.54 -9.27
CA ASN A 121 12.06 26.19 -10.14
C ASN A 121 12.01 24.70 -10.55
N PRO A 122 11.05 24.31 -11.42
CA PRO A 122 10.91 22.92 -11.83
C PRO A 122 12.17 22.45 -12.54
N GLY A 123 12.84 21.48 -11.93
CA GLY A 123 14.03 20.81 -12.44
C GLY A 123 13.81 19.30 -12.61
N ASP A 124 14.75 18.66 -13.28
CA ASP A 124 14.77 17.21 -13.44
C ASP A 124 15.18 16.49 -12.16
N ALA A 125 14.50 15.38 -11.86
CA ALA A 125 14.94 14.47 -10.82
C ALA A 125 16.31 13.85 -11.16
N PRO A 126 17.13 13.53 -10.14
CA PRO A 126 18.40 12.83 -10.34
C PRO A 126 18.21 11.53 -11.14
N PRO A 127 19.18 11.12 -11.99
CA PRO A 127 19.07 9.90 -12.79
C PRO A 127 18.75 8.64 -11.98
N PHE A 128 19.30 8.53 -10.76
CA PHE A 128 19.03 7.43 -9.84
C PHE A 128 17.56 7.36 -9.41
N CYS A 129 16.94 8.51 -9.14
CA CYS A 129 15.51 8.62 -8.80
C CYS A 129 14.63 8.15 -9.97
N LYS A 130 14.91 8.67 -11.19
CA LYS A 130 14.18 8.27 -12.40
C LYS A 130 14.29 6.77 -12.65
N ARG A 131 15.50 6.21 -12.55
CA ARG A 131 15.75 4.78 -12.77
C ARG A 131 14.94 3.89 -11.84
N ILE A 132 14.78 4.26 -10.56
CA ILE A 132 13.95 3.52 -9.60
C ILE A 132 12.48 3.55 -10.03
N LEU A 133 11.96 4.72 -10.37
CA LEU A 133 10.56 4.89 -10.78
C LEU A 133 10.24 4.13 -12.08
N ASP A 134 11.21 3.98 -12.98
CA ASP A 134 11.04 3.26 -14.23
C ASP A 134 10.94 1.73 -14.04
N ILE A 135 11.59 1.17 -13.01
CA ILE A 135 11.78 -0.30 -12.90
C ILE A 135 11.20 -0.93 -11.64
N TYR A 136 10.70 -0.17 -10.66
CA TYR A 136 10.35 -0.73 -9.35
C TYR A 136 9.32 -1.87 -9.41
N GLN A 137 8.49 -1.92 -10.45
CA GLN A 137 7.49 -2.99 -10.65
C GLN A 137 8.06 -4.24 -11.33
N ASP A 138 9.15 -4.11 -12.09
CA ASP A 138 9.76 -5.22 -12.83
C ASP A 138 10.80 -5.92 -11.96
N ALA A 139 10.48 -7.13 -11.51
CA ALA A 139 11.36 -7.89 -10.62
C ALA A 139 12.70 -8.30 -11.26
N GLU A 140 12.74 -8.52 -12.57
CA GLU A 140 13.96 -8.91 -13.26
C GLU A 140 14.87 -7.69 -13.45
N GLN A 141 14.31 -6.57 -13.94
CA GLN A 141 15.05 -5.32 -14.06
C GLN A 141 15.48 -4.78 -12.70
N GLY A 142 14.65 -4.90 -11.68
CA GLY A 142 14.99 -4.55 -10.30
C GLY A 142 16.16 -5.36 -9.77
N TYR A 143 16.18 -6.67 -9.98
CA TYR A 143 17.31 -7.52 -9.59
C TYR A 143 18.58 -7.15 -10.37
N ASN A 144 18.49 -6.95 -11.69
CA ASN A 144 19.60 -6.53 -12.53
C ASN A 144 20.16 -5.17 -12.10
N PHE A 145 19.31 -4.24 -11.68
CA PHE A 145 19.73 -2.96 -11.13
C PHE A 145 20.54 -3.13 -9.83
N LEU A 146 20.05 -3.96 -8.90
CA LEU A 146 20.73 -4.24 -7.64
C LEU A 146 22.09 -4.93 -7.85
N GLU A 147 22.14 -5.92 -8.74
CA GLU A 147 23.33 -6.74 -8.98
C GLU A 147 24.35 -6.03 -9.88
N HIS A 148 23.90 -5.34 -10.93
CA HIS A 148 24.76 -4.86 -12.01
C HIS A 148 24.81 -3.35 -12.15
N GLU A 149 23.86 -2.55 -11.66
CA GLU A 149 23.96 -1.08 -11.78
C GLU A 149 24.64 -0.49 -10.53
N ILE A 150 24.42 -1.09 -9.36
CA ILE A 150 25.09 -0.73 -8.10
C ILE A 150 26.44 -1.49 -7.98
N LYS A 151 27.31 -1.36 -8.99
CA LYS A 151 28.55 -2.17 -9.13
C LYS A 151 29.58 -1.94 -8.02
N ASN A 152 29.68 -0.72 -7.52
CA ASN A 152 30.81 -0.31 -6.68
C ASN A 152 30.61 -0.55 -5.18
N TYR A 153 29.52 -1.21 -4.78
CA TYR A 153 29.19 -1.41 -3.37
C TYR A 153 29.36 -2.87 -2.95
N LYS A 154 30.59 -3.23 -2.53
CA LYS A 154 30.98 -4.60 -2.17
C LYS A 154 30.07 -5.26 -1.13
N LYS A 155 29.55 -4.50 -0.15
CA LYS A 155 28.65 -5.03 0.90
C LYS A 155 27.39 -5.62 0.27
N LEU A 156 26.74 -4.89 -0.64
CA LEU A 156 25.55 -5.38 -1.35
C LEU A 156 25.86 -6.60 -2.22
N GLN A 157 26.95 -6.54 -2.99
CA GLN A 157 27.34 -7.64 -3.89
C GLN A 157 27.58 -8.95 -3.14
N THR A 158 28.21 -8.88 -1.96
CA THR A 158 28.38 -10.06 -1.08
C THR A 158 27.04 -10.62 -0.61
N ILE A 159 26.09 -9.77 -0.21
CA ILE A 159 24.76 -10.21 0.27
C ILE A 159 23.98 -10.86 -0.88
N LEU A 160 23.96 -10.25 -2.07
CA LEU A 160 23.28 -10.80 -3.25
C LEU A 160 23.89 -12.13 -3.68
N LYS A 161 25.22 -12.24 -3.66
CA LYS A 161 25.89 -13.52 -3.94
C LYS A 161 25.50 -14.60 -2.94
N GLN A 162 25.48 -14.29 -1.64
CA GLN A 162 25.03 -15.24 -0.62
C GLN A 162 23.56 -15.66 -0.81
N ALA A 163 22.69 -14.73 -1.22
CA ALA A 163 21.31 -15.04 -1.54
C ALA A 163 21.22 -15.99 -2.74
N SER A 164 22.00 -15.74 -3.80
CA SER A 164 22.07 -16.59 -4.99
C SER A 164 22.61 -17.99 -4.70
N ASP A 165 23.73 -18.07 -3.98
CA ASP A 165 24.43 -19.31 -3.66
C ASP A 165 23.67 -20.20 -2.65
N TYR A 166 22.68 -19.66 -1.95
CA TYR A 166 21.96 -20.38 -0.89
C TYR A 166 20.44 -20.25 -0.98
N ILE A 167 19.89 -19.06 -0.76
CA ILE A 167 18.43 -18.84 -0.68
C ILE A 167 17.75 -19.21 -2.00
N PHE A 168 18.29 -18.77 -3.13
CA PHE A 168 17.66 -18.98 -4.45
C PHE A 168 17.79 -20.41 -4.97
N ILE A 169 18.60 -21.27 -4.36
CA ILE A 169 18.71 -22.68 -4.76
C ILE A 169 18.13 -23.65 -3.70
N THR A 170 17.82 -23.16 -2.51
CA THR A 170 17.26 -23.98 -1.42
C THR A 170 15.90 -24.57 -1.84
N GLN A 171 15.71 -25.84 -1.51
CA GLN A 171 14.42 -26.52 -1.67
C GLN A 171 13.51 -26.21 -0.47
N VAL A 172 12.25 -25.89 -0.76
CA VAL A 172 11.24 -25.50 0.23
C VAL A 172 10.11 -26.52 0.24
N ASN A 173 9.64 -26.91 1.43
CA ASN A 173 8.57 -27.87 1.66
C ASN A 173 7.77 -27.52 2.92
N GLU A 174 6.75 -28.30 3.26
CA GLU A 174 5.86 -28.03 4.40
C GLU A 174 6.57 -28.00 5.77
N LYS A 175 7.78 -28.54 5.89
CA LYS A 175 8.52 -28.60 7.16
C LYS A 175 9.44 -27.42 7.38
N ASN A 176 9.93 -26.78 6.32
CA ASN A 176 10.95 -25.73 6.41
C ASN A 176 10.49 -24.36 5.88
N TYR A 177 9.28 -24.23 5.36
CA TYR A 177 8.81 -23.01 4.71
C TYR A 177 8.87 -21.75 5.60
N GLN A 178 8.58 -21.88 6.90
CA GLN A 178 8.65 -20.75 7.85
C GLN A 178 10.10 -20.30 8.11
N ASP A 179 11.02 -21.23 8.40
CA ASP A 179 12.45 -20.91 8.55
C ASP A 179 13.03 -20.31 7.25
N PHE A 180 12.61 -20.84 6.10
CA PHE A 180 12.97 -20.29 4.81
C PHE A 180 12.46 -18.85 4.63
N LEU A 181 11.19 -18.59 4.92
CA LEU A 181 10.60 -17.24 4.84
C LEU A 181 11.34 -16.26 5.75
N GLN A 182 11.62 -16.65 6.99
CA GLN A 182 12.36 -15.82 7.94
C GLN A 182 13.76 -15.46 7.41
N ARG A 183 14.50 -16.44 6.85
CA ARG A 183 15.81 -16.20 6.23
C ARG A 183 15.73 -15.29 5.00
N LEU A 184 14.66 -15.42 4.21
CA LEU A 184 14.40 -14.55 3.07
C LEU A 184 14.15 -13.11 3.54
N GLN A 185 13.30 -12.89 4.54
CA GLN A 185 13.02 -11.58 5.11
C GLN A 185 14.30 -10.94 5.70
N VAL A 186 15.12 -11.69 6.43
CA VAL A 186 16.42 -11.21 6.93
C VAL A 186 17.36 -10.83 5.79
N THR A 187 17.36 -11.58 4.69
CA THR A 187 18.15 -11.25 3.49
C THR A 187 17.66 -9.95 2.85
N ILE A 188 16.35 -9.80 2.68
CA ILE A 188 15.71 -8.58 2.16
C ILE A 188 16.10 -7.37 3.02
N ASP A 189 16.04 -7.49 4.34
CA ASP A 189 16.39 -6.41 5.26
C ASP A 189 17.87 -6.00 5.17
N LYS A 190 18.77 -6.98 5.05
CA LYS A 190 20.20 -6.72 4.83
C LYS A 190 20.45 -6.00 3.50
N VAL A 191 19.74 -6.38 2.44
CA VAL A 191 19.82 -5.70 1.14
C VAL A 191 19.30 -4.27 1.25
N CYS A 192 18.13 -4.05 1.87
CA CYS A 192 17.62 -2.72 2.14
C CYS A 192 18.63 -1.87 2.92
N GLU A 193 19.16 -2.36 4.04
CA GLU A 193 20.13 -1.62 4.84
C GLU A 193 21.37 -1.23 4.03
N ALA A 194 21.89 -2.14 3.22
CA ALA A 194 23.03 -1.91 2.34
C ALA A 194 22.71 -0.84 1.27
N VAL A 195 21.55 -0.92 0.61
CA VAL A 195 21.13 0.01 -0.44
C VAL A 195 20.89 1.42 0.14
N PHE A 196 20.20 1.55 1.27
CA PHE A 196 19.92 2.86 1.87
C PHE A 196 21.13 3.51 2.54
N GLN A 197 22.27 2.80 2.66
CA GLN A 197 23.56 3.38 3.04
C GLN A 197 24.27 4.09 1.88
N LEU A 198 23.79 3.95 0.63
CA LEU A 198 24.39 4.62 -0.53
C LEU A 198 24.18 6.14 -0.46
N PRO A 199 25.18 6.96 -0.81
CA PRO A 199 25.07 8.43 -0.77
C PRO A 199 23.90 8.97 -1.60
N MET A 200 23.64 8.39 -2.77
CA MET A 200 22.55 8.77 -3.68
C MET A 200 21.14 8.54 -3.11
N CYS A 201 21.00 7.71 -2.08
CA CYS A 201 19.73 7.46 -1.41
C CYS A 201 19.35 8.59 -0.42
N LYS A 202 20.31 9.43 -0.01
CA LYS A 202 20.08 10.52 0.96
C LYS A 202 19.09 11.55 0.43
N ASP A 203 19.17 11.86 -0.86
CA ASP A 203 18.36 12.90 -1.49
C ASP A 203 17.07 12.36 -2.12
N LEU A 204 16.76 11.07 -1.94
CA LEU A 204 15.52 10.50 -2.46
C LEU A 204 14.31 11.00 -1.66
N PRO A 205 13.24 11.44 -2.35
CA PRO A 205 11.92 11.66 -1.74
C PRO A 205 11.40 10.40 -1.05
N VAL A 206 10.54 10.57 -0.04
CA VAL A 206 9.94 9.46 0.72
C VAL A 206 9.24 8.47 -0.20
N TYR A 207 8.44 8.96 -1.14
CA TYR A 207 7.76 8.13 -2.14
C TYR A 207 8.73 7.21 -2.90
N VAL A 208 9.85 7.78 -3.36
CA VAL A 208 10.86 7.06 -4.14
C VAL A 208 11.62 6.05 -3.27
N ARG A 209 11.84 6.36 -1.98
CA ARG A 209 12.41 5.41 -1.02
C ARG A 209 11.47 4.23 -0.80
N THR A 210 10.17 4.47 -0.68
CA THR A 210 9.15 3.40 -0.59
C THR A 210 9.11 2.56 -1.86
N LYS A 211 9.23 3.15 -3.05
CA LYS A 211 9.36 2.40 -4.31
C LYS A 211 10.66 1.59 -4.39
N LEU A 212 11.76 2.09 -3.83
CA LEU A 212 13.00 1.33 -3.74
C LEU A 212 12.90 0.15 -2.77
N ASN A 213 12.21 0.30 -1.63
CA ASN A 213 11.86 -0.84 -0.77
C ASN A 213 11.07 -1.89 -1.58
N TYR A 214 10.03 -1.46 -2.29
CA TYR A 214 9.21 -2.37 -3.10
C TYR A 214 10.03 -3.07 -4.20
N LEU A 215 10.91 -2.33 -4.89
CA LEU A 215 11.82 -2.88 -5.90
C LEU A 215 12.65 -4.02 -5.29
N ILE A 216 13.27 -3.80 -4.12
CA ILE A 216 14.08 -4.82 -3.43
C ILE A 216 13.23 -6.03 -3.04
N PHE A 217 12.06 -5.80 -2.44
CA PHE A 217 11.11 -6.86 -2.09
C PHE A 217 10.76 -7.71 -3.31
N ASN A 218 10.26 -7.09 -4.38
CA ASN A 218 9.74 -7.78 -5.55
C ASN A 218 10.85 -8.55 -6.27
N SER A 219 12.04 -7.94 -6.40
CA SER A 219 13.20 -8.54 -7.05
C SER A 219 13.68 -9.83 -6.36
N LEU A 220 13.71 -9.84 -5.03
CA LEU A 220 14.20 -10.98 -4.25
C LEU A 220 13.14 -12.07 -4.09
N THR A 221 11.89 -11.69 -3.84
CA THR A 221 10.81 -12.65 -3.62
C THR A 221 10.35 -13.35 -4.89
N ALA A 222 10.40 -12.67 -6.05
CA ALA A 222 10.10 -13.30 -7.35
C ALA A 222 10.96 -14.53 -7.64
N LYS A 223 12.23 -14.55 -7.22
CA LYS A 223 13.16 -15.69 -7.44
C LYS A 223 12.72 -16.97 -6.72
N VAL A 224 11.84 -16.87 -5.72
CA VAL A 224 11.44 -17.99 -4.85
C VAL A 224 9.92 -18.17 -4.79
N HIS A 225 9.15 -17.29 -5.44
CA HIS A 225 7.70 -17.19 -5.37
C HIS A 225 6.99 -18.55 -5.47
N PHE A 226 7.12 -19.24 -6.59
CA PHE A 226 6.39 -20.50 -6.81
C PHE A 226 6.82 -21.63 -5.89
N ARG A 227 8.10 -21.71 -5.50
CA ARG A 227 8.57 -22.75 -4.56
C ARG A 227 7.95 -22.56 -3.18
N LEU A 228 7.90 -21.31 -2.72
CA LEU A 228 7.31 -20.99 -1.43
C LEU A 228 5.80 -21.20 -1.49
N LEU A 229 5.12 -20.69 -2.52
CA LEU A 229 3.68 -20.86 -2.72
C LEU A 229 3.25 -22.34 -2.73
N VAL A 230 3.98 -23.22 -3.41
CA VAL A 230 3.72 -24.66 -3.40
C VAL A 230 3.82 -25.26 -2.00
N ALA A 231 4.79 -24.82 -1.18
CA ALA A 231 4.89 -25.28 0.21
C ALA A 231 3.67 -24.83 1.04
N TYR A 232 3.18 -23.61 0.87
CA TYR A 232 1.94 -23.14 1.52
C TYR A 232 0.72 -23.95 1.08
N HIS A 233 0.60 -24.28 -0.21
CA HIS A 233 -0.48 -25.14 -0.70
C HIS A 233 -0.49 -26.52 -0.03
N THR A 234 0.70 -27.08 0.25
CA THR A 234 0.82 -28.36 0.96
C THR A 234 0.45 -28.23 2.44
N VAL A 235 0.94 -27.19 3.13
CA VAL A 235 0.68 -26.94 4.56
C VAL A 235 -0.81 -26.72 4.83
N TYR A 236 -1.45 -25.87 4.04
CA TYR A 236 -2.84 -25.43 4.24
C TYR A 236 -3.84 -26.25 3.42
N LYS A 237 -3.45 -27.44 2.94
CA LYS A 237 -4.30 -28.30 2.10
C LYS A 237 -5.65 -28.60 2.74
N GLN A 238 -5.67 -28.89 4.05
CA GLN A 238 -6.90 -29.23 4.75
C GLN A 238 -7.84 -28.03 4.89
N GLN A 239 -7.29 -26.85 5.20
CA GLN A 239 -8.03 -25.61 5.32
C GLN A 239 -8.61 -25.18 3.97
N ASN A 240 -7.86 -25.35 2.88
CA ASN A 240 -8.36 -25.14 1.53
C ASN A 240 -9.54 -26.05 1.19
N LEU A 241 -9.48 -27.34 1.57
CA LEU A 241 -10.59 -28.28 1.37
C LEU A 241 -11.84 -27.86 2.16
N ILE A 242 -11.67 -27.40 3.41
CA ILE A 242 -12.77 -26.88 4.24
C ILE A 242 -13.34 -25.61 3.61
N ALA A 243 -12.49 -24.67 3.16
CA ALA A 243 -12.91 -23.46 2.47
C ALA A 243 -13.74 -23.78 1.23
N GLN A 244 -13.28 -24.71 0.40
CA GLN A 244 -14.01 -25.14 -0.79
C GLN A 244 -15.39 -25.73 -0.44
N GLN A 245 -15.49 -26.51 0.65
CA GLN A 245 -16.77 -27.03 1.13
C GLN A 245 -17.71 -25.92 1.61
N ASN A 246 -17.18 -25.00 2.42
CA ASN A 246 -17.93 -23.87 2.95
C ASN A 246 -18.40 -22.93 1.84
N MET A 247 -17.56 -22.64 0.84
CA MET A 247 -17.92 -21.80 -0.31
C MET A 247 -19.14 -22.33 -1.08
N ARG A 248 -19.31 -23.65 -1.19
CA ARG A 248 -20.49 -24.27 -1.82
C ARG A 248 -21.78 -24.08 -1.01
N LYS A 249 -21.67 -23.80 0.29
CA LYS A 249 -22.81 -23.52 1.18
C LYS A 249 -23.28 -22.05 1.10
N TYR A 250 -22.50 -21.15 0.52
CA TYR A 250 -22.93 -19.76 0.33
C TYR A 250 -23.95 -19.67 -0.81
N GLU A 251 -25.06 -18.99 -0.57
CA GLU A 251 -25.97 -18.61 -1.64
C GLU A 251 -25.28 -17.58 -2.54
N ILE A 252 -25.19 -17.90 -3.83
CA ILE A 252 -24.61 -17.02 -4.84
C ILE A 252 -25.63 -15.91 -5.14
N ILE A 253 -25.55 -14.80 -4.42
CA ILE A 253 -26.30 -13.58 -4.77
C ILE A 253 -25.63 -13.00 -6.03
N LYS A 254 -26.30 -13.11 -7.17
CA LYS A 254 -25.84 -12.55 -8.43
C LYS A 254 -25.89 -11.02 -8.35
N ASN A 255 -24.73 -10.41 -8.17
CA ASN A 255 -24.51 -8.98 -8.34
C ASN A 255 -23.50 -8.78 -9.48
N ASP A 256 -23.88 -8.04 -10.52
CA ASP A 256 -23.04 -7.77 -11.68
C ASP A 256 -21.74 -7.05 -11.29
N GLU A 257 -21.78 -6.21 -10.25
CA GLU A 257 -20.61 -5.48 -9.72
C GLU A 257 -19.62 -6.43 -9.02
N ILE A 258 -20.12 -7.38 -8.23
CA ILE A 258 -19.29 -8.45 -7.62
C ILE A 258 -18.68 -9.34 -8.70
N THR A 259 -19.40 -9.59 -9.80
CA THR A 259 -18.90 -10.40 -10.91
C THR A 259 -17.66 -9.78 -11.56
N VAL A 260 -17.58 -8.44 -11.65
CA VAL A 260 -16.39 -7.72 -12.13
C VAL A 260 -15.21 -7.94 -11.18
N ALA A 261 -15.43 -7.85 -9.87
CA ALA A 261 -14.39 -8.12 -8.88
C ALA A 261 -13.85 -9.56 -9.02
N VAL A 262 -14.72 -10.54 -9.13
CA VAL A 262 -14.37 -11.97 -9.29
C VAL A 262 -13.52 -12.22 -10.55
N GLN A 263 -13.78 -11.50 -11.64
CA GLN A 263 -12.98 -11.63 -12.86
C GLN A 263 -11.52 -11.22 -12.65
N LEU A 264 -11.23 -10.31 -11.72
CA LEU A 264 -9.86 -9.90 -11.40
C LEU A 264 -9.06 -11.04 -10.78
N LEU A 265 -9.69 -11.92 -9.99
CA LEU A 265 -9.01 -13.06 -9.38
C LEU A 265 -8.63 -14.17 -10.37
N LYS A 266 -9.14 -14.12 -11.60
CA LYS A 266 -8.80 -15.11 -12.63
C LYS A 266 -7.29 -15.10 -12.88
N ASN A 267 -6.68 -16.28 -12.82
CA ASN A 267 -5.24 -16.51 -13.01
C ASN A 267 -4.33 -15.85 -11.96
N VAL A 268 -4.85 -15.30 -10.86
CA VAL A 268 -4.01 -14.65 -9.82
C VAL A 268 -2.97 -15.62 -9.24
N LEU A 269 -3.32 -16.91 -9.13
CA LEU A 269 -2.43 -17.99 -8.67
C LEU A 269 -1.26 -18.30 -9.62
N HIS A 270 -1.31 -17.81 -10.85
CA HIS A 270 -0.32 -18.07 -11.90
C HIS A 270 0.50 -16.83 -12.27
N MET A 271 0.31 -15.72 -11.57
CA MET A 271 1.10 -14.52 -11.80
C MET A 271 2.57 -14.76 -11.42
N PRO A 272 3.53 -14.16 -12.15
CA PRO A 272 4.93 -14.53 -12.04
C PRO A 272 5.60 -14.04 -10.75
N THR A 273 5.05 -13.01 -10.10
CA THR A 273 5.62 -12.41 -8.90
C THR A 273 4.59 -12.22 -7.79
N PRO A 274 5.01 -12.17 -6.52
CA PRO A 274 4.14 -11.76 -5.42
C PRO A 274 3.61 -10.34 -5.61
N GLY A 275 4.42 -9.43 -6.18
CA GLY A 275 4.00 -8.07 -6.47
C GLY A 275 2.80 -7.98 -7.41
N ASP A 276 2.79 -8.81 -8.47
CA ASP A 276 1.66 -8.90 -9.42
C ASP A 276 0.41 -9.47 -8.73
N CYS A 277 0.58 -10.55 -7.96
CA CYS A 277 -0.48 -11.14 -7.16
C CYS A 277 -1.15 -10.12 -6.23
N ILE A 278 -0.33 -9.32 -5.53
CA ILE A 278 -0.79 -8.28 -4.60
C ILE A 278 -1.48 -7.16 -5.35
N SER A 279 -0.93 -6.68 -6.47
CA SER A 279 -1.58 -5.64 -7.28
C SER A 279 -2.96 -6.09 -7.78
N CYS A 280 -3.08 -7.37 -8.16
CA CYS A 280 -4.34 -7.96 -8.53
C CYS A 280 -5.33 -7.99 -7.35
N LEU A 281 -4.87 -8.40 -6.17
CA LEU A 281 -5.70 -8.45 -4.96
C LEU A 281 -6.18 -7.07 -4.51
N VAL A 282 -5.33 -6.03 -4.63
CA VAL A 282 -5.72 -4.64 -4.35
C VAL A 282 -6.85 -4.20 -5.29
N LYS A 283 -6.74 -4.48 -6.59
CA LYS A 283 -7.81 -4.16 -7.56
C LYS A 283 -9.10 -4.93 -7.27
N PHE A 284 -8.97 -6.20 -6.87
CA PHE A 284 -10.11 -7.01 -6.44
C PHE A 284 -10.80 -6.38 -5.22
N PHE A 285 -10.03 -6.02 -4.19
CA PHE A 285 -10.54 -5.37 -2.99
C PHE A 285 -11.27 -4.06 -3.33
N ASP A 286 -10.66 -3.21 -4.16
CA ASP A 286 -11.25 -1.93 -4.59
C ASP A 286 -12.56 -2.14 -5.35
N ALA A 287 -12.63 -3.16 -6.22
CA ALA A 287 -13.85 -3.51 -6.92
C ALA A 287 -14.96 -4.02 -5.98
N VAL A 288 -14.61 -4.77 -4.92
CA VAL A 288 -15.56 -5.20 -3.90
C VAL A 288 -16.08 -4.00 -3.10
N VAL A 289 -15.20 -3.14 -2.60
CA VAL A 289 -15.59 -1.95 -1.83
C VAL A 289 -16.48 -1.03 -2.66
N ASN A 290 -16.15 -0.81 -3.93
CA ASN A 290 -16.94 0.01 -4.84
C ASN A 290 -18.33 -0.58 -5.17
N SER A 291 -18.55 -1.88 -4.93
CA SER A 291 -19.87 -2.52 -5.10
C SER A 291 -20.80 -2.34 -3.89
N LEU A 292 -20.27 -1.84 -2.77
CA LEU A 292 -21.04 -1.54 -1.57
C LEU A 292 -21.69 -0.17 -1.77
N LYS A 293 -23.02 -0.15 -2.00
CA LYS A 293 -23.81 1.05 -2.31
C LYS A 293 -24.03 2.00 -1.11
N SER A 294 -23.20 1.91 -0.07
CA SER A 294 -23.32 2.72 1.15
C SER A 294 -22.40 3.94 1.07
N ASP A 295 -22.89 5.10 1.53
CA ASP A 295 -22.09 6.33 1.64
C ASP A 295 -21.00 6.20 2.72
N GLU A 296 -21.17 5.27 3.67
CA GLU A 296 -20.18 4.88 4.66
C GLU A 296 -20.02 3.35 4.63
N VAL A 297 -18.88 2.87 4.18
CA VAL A 297 -18.55 1.44 4.13
C VAL A 297 -17.72 1.10 5.36
N ALA A 298 -18.27 0.30 6.27
CA ALA A 298 -17.56 -0.16 7.46
C ALA A 298 -16.81 -1.47 7.20
N ALA A 299 -15.82 -1.79 8.04
CA ALA A 299 -15.11 -3.07 7.97
C ALA A 299 -16.07 -4.28 8.08
N ASP A 300 -17.16 -4.13 8.84
CA ASP A 300 -18.22 -5.13 9.00
C ASP A 300 -19.00 -5.41 7.71
N ASP A 301 -19.04 -4.46 6.77
CA ASP A 301 -19.64 -4.65 5.44
C ASP A 301 -18.64 -5.26 4.45
N ILE A 302 -17.37 -4.86 4.56
CA ILE A 302 -16.30 -5.27 3.65
C ILE A 302 -15.99 -6.76 3.79
N LEU A 303 -15.83 -7.27 5.02
CA LEU A 303 -15.38 -8.64 5.24
C LEU A 303 -16.38 -9.70 4.71
N PRO A 304 -17.71 -9.59 4.96
CA PRO A 304 -18.70 -10.47 4.34
C PRO A 304 -18.72 -10.37 2.81
N ALA A 305 -18.60 -9.15 2.26
CA ALA A 305 -18.60 -8.94 0.81
C ALA A 305 -17.39 -9.59 0.13
N ILE A 306 -16.20 -9.51 0.75
CA ILE A 306 -15.01 -10.21 0.28
C ILE A 306 -15.22 -11.73 0.34
N CYS A 307 -15.74 -12.26 1.45
CA CYS A 307 -16.02 -13.69 1.58
C CYS A 307 -16.98 -14.16 0.49
N GLN A 308 -18.05 -13.41 0.24
CA GLN A 308 -19.01 -13.67 -0.82
C GLN A 308 -18.35 -13.62 -2.20
N ALA A 309 -17.55 -12.60 -2.51
CA ALA A 309 -16.89 -12.50 -3.80
C ALA A 309 -15.93 -13.69 -4.03
N MET A 310 -15.18 -14.12 -3.01
CA MET A 310 -14.29 -15.28 -3.11
C MET A 310 -15.02 -16.60 -3.39
N THR A 311 -16.30 -16.74 -3.02
CA THR A 311 -17.07 -17.97 -3.29
C THR A 311 -17.48 -18.14 -4.75
N HIS A 312 -17.45 -17.06 -5.54
CA HIS A 312 -17.91 -17.05 -6.93
C HIS A 312 -16.87 -17.59 -7.92
N ASP A 313 -15.61 -17.80 -7.51
CA ASP A 313 -14.57 -18.45 -8.31
C ASP A 313 -14.11 -19.77 -7.66
N PRO A 314 -14.60 -20.92 -8.13
CA PRO A 314 -14.19 -22.23 -7.62
C PRO A 314 -12.70 -22.53 -7.79
N SER A 315 -12.04 -21.91 -8.78
CA SER A 315 -10.61 -22.12 -9.06
C SER A 315 -9.72 -21.36 -8.07
N PHE A 316 -10.13 -20.16 -7.68
CA PHE A 316 -9.50 -19.43 -6.58
C PHE A 316 -9.79 -20.11 -5.23
N GLY A 317 -11.03 -20.57 -5.05
CA GLY A 317 -11.48 -21.22 -3.83
C GLY A 317 -10.73 -22.51 -3.45
N SER A 318 -10.11 -23.20 -4.41
CA SER A 318 -9.33 -24.41 -4.12
C SER A 318 -8.01 -24.12 -3.39
N HIS A 319 -7.54 -22.87 -3.39
CA HIS A 319 -6.26 -22.47 -2.79
C HIS A 319 -6.33 -21.18 -1.96
N CYS A 320 -7.52 -20.61 -1.75
CA CYS A 320 -7.68 -19.27 -1.20
C CYS A 320 -6.97 -19.07 0.15
N VAL A 321 -7.07 -20.03 1.07
CA VAL A 321 -6.43 -19.95 2.40
C VAL A 321 -4.91 -19.92 2.23
N SER A 322 -4.36 -20.95 1.60
CA SER A 322 -2.91 -21.03 1.39
C SER A 322 -2.32 -19.83 0.63
N PHE A 323 -3.05 -19.32 -0.37
CA PHE A 323 -2.58 -18.23 -1.23
C PHE A 323 -2.59 -16.89 -0.49
N LEU A 324 -3.68 -16.56 0.20
CA LEU A 324 -3.78 -15.30 0.92
C LEU A 324 -2.91 -15.27 2.17
N THR A 325 -2.78 -16.39 2.89
CA THR A 325 -1.81 -16.52 3.98
C THR A 325 -0.38 -16.35 3.48
N TYR A 326 -0.05 -16.96 2.34
CA TYR A 326 1.26 -16.76 1.70
C TYR A 326 1.53 -15.28 1.37
N LEU A 327 0.59 -14.59 0.73
CA LEU A 327 0.77 -13.18 0.36
C LEU A 327 0.86 -12.27 1.60
N SER A 328 0.07 -12.53 2.64
CA SER A 328 0.13 -11.75 3.88
C SER A 328 1.44 -11.97 4.64
N GLU A 329 1.98 -13.19 4.66
CA GLU A 329 3.22 -13.51 5.38
C GLU A 329 4.48 -13.10 4.62
N ILE A 330 4.48 -13.17 3.27
CA ILE A 330 5.63 -12.72 2.48
C ILE A 330 5.74 -11.19 2.44
N TRP A 331 4.62 -10.48 2.55
CA TRP A 331 4.60 -9.02 2.57
C TRP A 331 5.30 -8.47 3.82
N PRO A 332 6.27 -7.53 3.66
CA PRO A 332 6.92 -6.89 4.79
C PRO A 332 5.92 -6.14 5.68
N GLY A 333 5.95 -6.38 6.99
CA GLY A 333 5.08 -5.68 7.95
C GLY A 333 5.36 -4.18 8.11
N GLN A 334 6.46 -3.65 7.55
CA GLN A 334 6.80 -2.23 7.62
C GLN A 334 7.56 -1.76 6.36
N GLY A 335 7.53 -0.46 6.09
CA GLY A 335 8.31 0.18 5.02
C GLY A 335 7.72 0.06 3.61
N LEU A 336 6.55 -0.56 3.48
CA LEU A 336 5.73 -0.54 2.27
C LEU A 336 4.36 0.06 2.59
N ASP A 337 3.48 0.09 1.59
CA ASP A 337 2.16 0.71 1.65
C ASP A 337 1.25 0.07 2.73
N GLU A 338 0.83 0.86 3.71
CA GLU A 338 -0.02 0.43 4.83
C GLU A 338 -1.40 -0.03 4.36
N ARG A 339 -1.96 0.64 3.35
CA ARG A 339 -3.24 0.25 2.73
C ARG A 339 -3.16 -1.16 2.15
N THR A 340 -2.07 -1.47 1.43
CA THR A 340 -1.82 -2.82 0.91
C THR A 340 -1.71 -3.84 2.04
N SER A 341 -1.02 -3.51 3.14
CA SER A 341 -0.96 -4.37 4.34
C SER A 341 -2.35 -4.66 4.90
N TYR A 342 -3.19 -3.63 5.07
CA TYR A 342 -4.58 -3.78 5.50
C TYR A 342 -5.36 -4.71 4.57
N ILE A 343 -5.31 -4.49 3.25
CA ILE A 343 -6.00 -5.31 2.26
C ILE A 343 -5.58 -6.78 2.34
N LEU A 344 -4.28 -7.05 2.45
CA LEU A 344 -3.74 -8.41 2.54
C LEU A 344 -4.22 -9.12 3.81
N ILE A 345 -4.20 -8.42 4.95
CA ILE A 345 -4.67 -8.95 6.23
C ILE A 345 -6.17 -9.23 6.16
N THR A 346 -6.98 -8.27 5.71
CA THR A 346 -8.44 -8.43 5.60
C THR A 346 -8.80 -9.61 4.69
N CYS A 347 -8.14 -9.76 3.54
CA CYS A 347 -8.36 -10.88 2.63
C CYS A 347 -7.92 -12.23 3.26
N SER A 348 -6.80 -12.25 3.98
CA SER A 348 -6.31 -13.43 4.69
C SER A 348 -7.25 -13.88 5.81
N ILE A 349 -7.81 -12.93 6.57
CA ILE A 349 -8.86 -13.17 7.59
C ILE A 349 -10.11 -13.75 6.92
N ALA A 350 -10.56 -13.17 5.81
CA ALA A 350 -11.72 -13.67 5.06
C ALA A 350 -11.53 -15.13 4.62
N ALA A 351 -10.37 -15.48 4.06
CA ALA A 351 -10.10 -16.88 3.68
C ALA A 351 -9.98 -17.81 4.89
N THR A 352 -9.38 -17.35 6.00
CA THR A 352 -9.30 -18.15 7.23
C THR A 352 -10.69 -18.45 7.79
N HIS A 353 -11.59 -17.48 7.74
CA HIS A 353 -13.00 -17.67 8.10
C HIS A 353 -13.67 -18.75 7.24
N LEU A 354 -13.41 -18.74 5.93
CA LEU A 354 -13.88 -19.80 5.02
C LEU A 354 -13.22 -21.15 5.32
N GLY A 355 -11.95 -21.19 5.71
CA GLY A 355 -11.17 -22.40 6.01
C GLY A 355 -11.45 -23.05 7.37
N THR A 356 -12.35 -22.49 8.17
CA THR A 356 -12.67 -22.98 9.52
C THR A 356 -13.87 -23.93 9.52
N GLN A 357 -13.78 -25.04 10.26
CA GLN A 357 -14.91 -25.98 10.38
C GLN A 357 -16.07 -25.30 11.12
N ARG A 358 -17.24 -25.21 10.46
CA ARG A 358 -18.48 -24.81 11.12
C ARG A 358 -19.11 -26.05 11.74
N ASN A 359 -19.23 -26.08 13.06
CA ASN A 359 -20.02 -27.10 13.75
C ASN A 359 -21.49 -26.89 13.36
N ASP A 360 -22.00 -27.71 12.45
CA ASP A 360 -23.42 -27.75 12.07
C ASP A 360 -24.25 -28.38 13.22
N SER A 361 -24.21 -27.78 14.41
CA SER A 361 -24.98 -28.18 15.60
C SER A 361 -25.96 -27.10 16.04
N SER A 362 -26.65 -26.50 15.08
CA SER A 362 -27.83 -25.67 15.30
C SER A 362 -28.87 -25.83 14.19
N GLU A 363 -29.01 -27.04 13.63
CA GLU A 363 -30.26 -27.43 12.95
C GLU A 363 -31.24 -28.05 13.96
N LYS A 364 -31.93 -27.19 14.71
CA LYS A 364 -33.28 -27.49 15.21
C LYS A 364 -34.17 -26.28 15.00
N LYS A 365 -34.99 -26.40 13.95
CA LYS A 365 -36.27 -25.71 13.66
C LYS A 365 -36.71 -24.69 14.73
N ALA A 366 -36.76 -23.43 14.34
CA ALA A 366 -37.80 -22.51 14.79
C ALA A 366 -38.44 -21.90 13.53
N GLU A 367 -39.76 -21.94 13.53
CA GLU A 367 -40.64 -21.61 12.43
C GLU A 367 -40.58 -20.13 12.05
N GLN A 368 -41.00 -19.86 10.81
CA GLN A 368 -41.34 -18.55 10.25
C GLN A 368 -41.82 -17.55 11.31
N ASN A 369 -41.10 -16.43 11.42
CA ASN A 369 -41.71 -15.13 11.66
C ASN A 369 -40.84 -14.06 11.03
N ASP A 370 -41.45 -13.35 10.07
CA ASP A 370 -40.99 -12.07 9.56
C ASP A 370 -40.75 -11.11 10.73
N ASN A 371 -39.48 -10.74 10.94
CA ASN A 371 -39.03 -9.39 11.31
C ASN A 371 -37.51 -9.38 11.36
N PHE A 372 -36.90 -8.56 10.51
CA PHE A 372 -35.50 -8.15 10.63
C PHE A 372 -35.33 -7.38 11.94
N GLU A 373 -34.92 -8.06 13.00
CA GLU A 373 -34.34 -7.43 14.20
C GLU A 373 -32.84 -7.66 14.23
N VAL A 374 -32.14 -6.53 14.16
CA VAL A 374 -30.72 -6.33 14.42
C VAL A 374 -30.35 -6.93 15.77
N GLY A 375 -29.35 -7.80 15.79
CA GLY A 375 -28.62 -8.14 17.02
C GLY A 375 -28.43 -9.63 17.26
N GLN A 376 -27.37 -10.20 16.68
CA GLN A 376 -26.64 -11.26 17.36
C GLN A 376 -25.13 -11.03 17.22
N LYS A 377 -24.51 -10.92 18.40
CA LYS A 377 -23.12 -10.54 18.65
C LYS A 377 -22.15 -11.41 17.86
N VAL A 378 -21.31 -10.74 17.06
CA VAL A 378 -19.97 -11.22 16.72
C VAL A 378 -19.25 -11.54 18.03
N THR A 379 -18.76 -12.76 18.17
CA THR A 379 -18.06 -13.25 19.36
C THR A 379 -16.84 -12.37 19.64
N GLY A 380 -16.71 -11.91 20.89
CA GLY A 380 -15.70 -10.94 21.36
C GLY A 380 -14.25 -11.28 20.99
N ASP A 381 -13.94 -12.57 20.82
CA ASP A 381 -12.61 -13.07 20.48
C ASP A 381 -12.05 -12.54 19.15
N THR A 382 -12.89 -12.18 18.17
CA THR A 382 -12.42 -11.63 16.88
C THR A 382 -12.14 -10.13 16.95
N ILE A 383 -12.87 -9.42 17.80
CA ILE A 383 -12.69 -7.98 18.05
C ILE A 383 -11.47 -7.77 18.96
N ASP A 384 -11.27 -8.62 19.96
CA ASP A 384 -10.09 -8.58 20.82
C ASP A 384 -8.81 -8.91 20.04
N MET A 385 -8.86 -9.83 19.07
CA MET A 385 -7.73 -10.12 18.20
C MET A 385 -7.40 -8.96 17.23
N LEU A 386 -8.43 -8.26 16.72
CA LEU A 386 -8.23 -7.06 15.88
C LEU A 386 -7.68 -5.89 16.71
N ASN A 387 -8.17 -5.71 17.94
CA ASN A 387 -7.70 -4.66 18.86
C ASN A 387 -6.27 -4.95 19.36
N GLU A 388 -5.95 -6.19 19.74
CA GLU A 388 -4.57 -6.56 20.10
C GLU A 388 -3.59 -6.33 18.94
N MET A 389 -4.00 -6.57 17.69
CA MET A 389 -3.14 -6.33 16.52
C MET A 389 -3.02 -4.84 16.15
N LEU A 390 -4.04 -4.03 16.44
CA LEU A 390 -4.00 -2.57 16.26
C LEU A 390 -3.16 -1.88 17.36
N ASP A 391 -3.13 -2.43 18.57
CA ASP A 391 -2.31 -1.93 19.68
C ASP A 391 -0.80 -2.26 19.52
N PHE A 392 -0.43 -3.09 18.53
CA PHE A 392 0.95 -3.42 18.17
C PHE A 392 1.51 -2.62 16.98
N LEU A 393 0.69 -1.77 16.33
CA LEU A 393 1.10 -0.78 15.33
C LEU A 393 1.41 0.56 16.00
#